data_AF-A0A7C3R4H0-F1
#
_entry.id   AF-A0A7C3R4H0-F1
#
_cell.length_a   1.000
_cell.length_b   1.000
_cell.length_c   1.000
_cell.angle_alpha   90.00
_cell.angle_beta   90.00
_cell.angle_gamma   90.00
#
_symmetry.space_group_name_H-M   'P 1'
#
loop_
_entity.id
_entity.type
_entity.pdbx_description
1 polymer ?
#
loop_
_entity_poly.entity_id
_entity_poly.type
_entity_poly.pdbx_seq_one_letter_code
_entity_poly.pdbx_strand_id
1 'polypeptide(L)'
;MSAKNYTISILLALSGILLTLLIPGGSIENRDFSHIDPTILVSFNIFLTILGLGSFILAFYTLSRSRVSYWLALLSAISYFVVYAIDLYQIFPQSPTPMSSALLLIELLGVLVAIPLIYVTATMIFDDEERDSASSFFINQWWMLGLGILGTIIVLFATNAAMGG
;
A
#
# COMPACT_ATOMS: atom_id res chain seq x y z
N MET A 1 -1.61 24.35 6.59
CA MET A 1 -2.16 23.06 6.12
C MET A 1 -3.37 22.70 6.97
N SER A 2 -4.35 21.94 6.45
CA SER A 2 -5.50 21.47 7.25
C SER A 2 -5.08 20.28 8.12
N ALA A 3 -5.64 20.13 9.33
CA ALA A 3 -5.43 18.95 10.17
C ALA A 3 -5.73 17.64 9.41
N LYS A 4 -6.78 17.64 8.58
CA LYS A 4 -7.16 16.50 7.72
C LYS A 4 -6.03 16.07 6.77
N ASN A 5 -5.23 16.99 6.23
CA ASN A 5 -4.13 16.64 5.32
C ASN A 5 -3.01 15.89 6.04
N TYR A 6 -2.67 16.34 7.26
CA TYR A 6 -1.69 15.62 8.08
C TYR A 6 -2.21 14.24 8.46
N THR A 7 -3.49 14.13 8.82
CA THR A 7 -4.13 12.83 9.09
C THR A 7 -4.03 11.88 7.90
N ILE A 8 -4.38 12.34 6.68
CA ILE A 8 -4.27 11.53 5.45
C ILE A 8 -2.81 11.11 5.21
N SER A 9 -1.87 12.05 5.32
CA SER A 9 -0.44 11.76 5.13
C SER A 9 0.08 10.72 6.12
N ILE A 10 -0.27 10.84 7.40
CA ILE A 10 0.16 9.90 8.45
C ILE A 10 -0.46 8.52 8.21
N LEU A 11 -1.75 8.46 7.90
CA LEU A 11 -2.44 7.20 7.65
C LEU A 11 -1.94 6.48 6.38
N LEU A 12 -1.60 7.23 5.32
CA LEU A 12 -0.96 6.68 4.12
C LEU A 12 0.41 6.08 4.44
N ALA A 13 1.26 6.84 5.16
CA ALA A 13 2.59 6.36 5.56
C ALA A 13 2.48 5.13 6.46
N LEU A 14 1.54 5.13 7.41
CA LEU A 14 1.31 4.01 8.31
C LEU A 14 0.80 2.78 7.56
N SER A 15 -0.10 2.94 6.59
CA SER A 15 -0.57 1.86 5.72
C SER A 15 0.58 1.27 4.90
N GLY A 16 1.44 2.13 4.34
CA GLY A 16 2.66 1.71 3.64
C GLY A 16 3.60 0.90 4.54
N ILE A 17 3.84 1.36 5.77
CA ILE A 17 4.67 0.64 6.74
C ILE A 17 4.05 -0.73 7.08
N LEU A 18 2.76 -0.79 7.39
CA LEU A 18 2.09 -2.07 7.68
C LEU A 18 2.19 -3.04 6.51
N LEU A 19 2.09 -2.55 5.27
CA LEU A 19 2.26 -3.39 4.09
C LEU A 19 3.69 -3.91 3.93
N THR A 20 4.72 -3.11 4.24
CA THR A 20 6.11 -3.59 4.16
C THR A 20 6.39 -4.77 5.11
N LEU A 21 5.66 -4.87 6.22
CA LEU A 21 5.78 -6.00 7.16
C LEU A 21 5.19 -7.30 6.61
N LEU A 22 4.34 -7.20 5.59
CA LEU A 22 3.72 -8.34 4.89
C LEU A 22 4.47 -8.76 3.63
N ILE A 23 5.59 -8.11 3.29
CA ILE A 23 6.42 -8.55 2.16
C ILE A 23 6.99 -9.94 2.51
N PRO A 24 6.75 -10.98 1.68
CA PRO A 24 7.32 -12.30 1.90
C PRO A 24 8.84 -12.24 2.04
N GLY A 25 9.38 -12.99 3.02
CA GLY A 25 10.81 -12.89 3.40
C GLY A 25 11.13 -11.75 4.37
N GLY A 26 10.12 -10.97 4.76
CA GLY A 26 10.20 -10.03 5.87
C GLY A 26 10.16 -10.74 7.23
N SER A 27 10.25 -9.96 8.31
CA SER A 27 10.34 -10.52 9.66
C SER A 27 9.08 -11.25 10.15
N ILE A 28 7.95 -11.12 9.45
CA ILE A 28 6.63 -11.56 9.94
C ILE A 28 5.90 -12.46 8.93
N GLU A 29 5.93 -12.15 7.64
CA GLU A 29 5.37 -13.01 6.58
C GLU A 29 6.30 -14.19 6.28
N ASN A 30 5.94 -15.34 6.85
CA ASN A 30 6.70 -16.60 6.77
C ASN A 30 5.89 -17.71 6.06
N ARG A 31 4.79 -17.37 5.38
CA ARG A 31 3.97 -18.35 4.68
C ARG A 31 4.68 -18.85 3.41
N ASP A 32 4.53 -20.14 3.13
CA ASP A 32 5.03 -20.77 1.91
C ASP A 32 3.98 -20.73 0.79
N PHE A 33 4.35 -20.14 -0.34
CA PHE A 33 3.51 -19.95 -1.53
C PHE A 33 4.11 -20.64 -2.77
N SER A 34 5.12 -21.50 -2.60
CA SER A 34 5.81 -22.22 -3.69
C SER A 34 4.89 -23.07 -4.59
N HIS A 35 3.71 -23.45 -4.09
CA HIS A 35 2.71 -24.22 -4.82
C HIS A 35 1.83 -23.37 -5.78
N ILE A 36 1.94 -22.04 -5.75
CA ILE A 36 1.17 -21.11 -6.59
C ILE A 36 1.97 -20.75 -7.83
N ASP A 37 1.27 -20.48 -8.93
CA ASP A 37 1.90 -20.00 -10.16
C ASP A 37 2.74 -18.73 -9.90
N PRO A 38 4.05 -18.72 -10.23
CA PRO A 38 4.93 -17.59 -9.99
C PRO A 38 4.44 -16.29 -10.64
N THR A 39 3.73 -16.38 -11.76
CA THR A 39 3.20 -15.22 -12.50
C THR A 39 2.14 -14.47 -11.67
N ILE A 40 1.34 -15.21 -10.90
CA ILE A 40 0.34 -14.63 -9.98
C ILE A 40 1.06 -13.90 -8.83
N LEU A 41 2.06 -14.55 -8.23
CA LEU A 41 2.86 -13.96 -7.14
C LEU A 41 3.59 -12.70 -7.58
N VAL A 42 4.24 -12.72 -8.75
CA VAL A 42 4.91 -11.55 -9.33
C VAL A 42 3.91 -10.42 -9.56
N SER A 43 2.76 -10.70 -10.17
CA SER A 43 1.74 -9.68 -10.47
C SER A 43 1.21 -9.05 -9.18
N PHE A 44 0.97 -9.86 -8.16
CA PHE A 44 0.51 -9.39 -6.86
C PHE A 44 1.58 -8.55 -6.15
N ASN A 45 2.84 -9.01 -6.14
CA ASN A 45 3.96 -8.26 -5.56
C ASN A 45 4.21 -6.94 -6.29
N ILE A 46 4.04 -6.87 -7.61
CA ILE A 46 4.09 -5.60 -8.37
C ILE A 46 3.01 -4.66 -7.86
N PHE A 47 1.77 -5.14 -7.73
CA PHE A 47 0.66 -4.34 -7.21
C PHE A 47 0.94 -3.82 -5.80
N LEU A 48 1.35 -4.69 -4.87
CA LEU A 48 1.69 -4.29 -3.50
C LEU A 48 2.87 -3.32 -3.46
N THR A 49 3.88 -3.50 -4.31
CA THR A 49 5.04 -2.60 -4.38
C THR A 49 4.63 -1.21 -4.86
N ILE A 50 3.80 -1.13 -5.89
CA ILE A 50 3.26 0.15 -6.38
C ILE A 50 2.39 0.81 -5.30
N LEU A 51 1.55 0.04 -4.62
CA LEU A 51 0.69 0.55 -3.55
C LEU A 51 1.51 1.08 -2.37
N GLY A 52 2.50 0.31 -1.92
CA GLY A 52 3.41 0.66 -0.83
C GLY A 52 4.25 1.89 -1.14
N LEU A 53 5.08 1.84 -2.19
CA LEU A 53 5.93 2.98 -2.58
C LEU A 53 5.10 4.21 -2.96
N GLY A 54 4.01 3.99 -3.71
CA GLY A 54 3.08 5.04 -4.10
C GLY A 54 2.46 5.74 -2.89
N SER A 55 2.14 5.01 -1.82
CA SER A 55 1.57 5.61 -0.61
C SER A 55 2.52 6.56 0.12
N PHE A 56 3.83 6.28 0.15
CA PHE A 56 4.82 7.21 0.72
C PHE A 56 4.95 8.48 -0.11
N ILE A 57 4.92 8.35 -1.43
CA ILE A 57 4.92 9.50 -2.33
C ILE A 57 3.64 10.32 -2.13
N LEU A 58 2.48 9.67 -2.13
CA LEU A 58 1.19 10.33 -1.93
C LEU A 58 1.08 11.00 -0.56
N ALA A 59 1.66 10.41 0.49
CA ALA A 59 1.71 11.01 1.82
C ALA A 59 2.32 12.42 1.74
N PHE A 60 3.47 12.58 1.07
CA PHE A 60 4.07 13.89 0.86
C PHE A 60 3.20 14.81 -0.01
N TYR A 61 2.65 14.30 -1.11
CA TYR A 61 1.86 15.12 -2.06
C TYR A 61 0.48 15.54 -1.54
N THR A 62 -0.12 14.82 -0.60
CA THR A 62 -1.38 15.23 0.05
C THR A 62 -1.20 16.50 0.88
N LEU A 63 0.02 16.80 1.31
CA LEU A 63 0.35 18.06 1.99
C LEU A 63 0.27 19.26 1.02
N SER A 64 0.52 19.05 -0.27
CA SER A 64 0.46 20.07 -1.33
C SER A 64 -0.95 20.46 -1.78
N ARG A 65 -2.01 19.85 -1.21
CA ARG A 65 -3.43 20.20 -1.45
C ARG A 65 -3.92 20.04 -2.89
N SER A 66 -3.37 19.09 -3.65
CA SER A 66 -3.88 18.79 -4.98
C SER A 66 -5.08 17.85 -4.90
N ARG A 67 -6.16 18.17 -5.63
CA ARG A 67 -7.36 17.34 -5.75
C ARG A 67 -7.05 15.94 -6.27
N VAL A 68 -6.09 15.84 -7.20
CA VAL A 68 -5.61 14.56 -7.74
C VAL A 68 -4.99 13.71 -6.64
N SER A 69 -4.22 14.31 -5.73
CA SER A 69 -3.60 13.59 -4.60
C SER A 69 -4.65 12.97 -3.68
N TYR A 70 -5.79 13.62 -3.46
CA TYR A 70 -6.87 13.07 -2.64
C TYR A 70 -7.57 11.90 -3.34
N TRP A 71 -7.84 12.00 -4.64
CA TRP A 71 -8.40 10.87 -5.41
C TRP A 71 -7.45 9.66 -5.42
N LEU A 72 -6.16 9.88 -5.64
CA LEU A 72 -5.16 8.82 -5.58
C LEU A 72 -5.03 8.24 -4.16
N ALA A 73 -5.08 9.07 -3.13
CA ALA A 73 -5.09 8.61 -1.73
C ALA A 73 -6.32 7.76 -1.43
N LEU A 74 -7.50 8.11 -1.93
CA LEU A 74 -8.72 7.33 -1.76
C LEU A 74 -8.61 5.98 -2.46
N LEU A 75 -8.10 5.96 -3.71
CA LEU A 75 -7.86 4.73 -4.45
C LEU A 75 -6.88 3.82 -3.70
N SER A 76 -5.78 4.36 -3.16
CA SER A 76 -4.85 3.61 -2.33
C SER A 76 -5.50 3.10 -1.06
N ALA A 77 -6.32 3.89 -0.38
CA ALA A 77 -7.00 3.51 0.86
C ALA A 77 -7.98 2.35 0.64
N ILE A 78 -8.78 2.42 -0.42
CA ILE A 78 -9.67 1.33 -0.84
C ILE A 78 -8.85 0.09 -1.19
N SER A 79 -7.75 0.25 -1.93
CA SER A 79 -6.86 -0.85 -2.28
C SER A 79 -6.30 -1.55 -1.04
N TYR A 80 -5.81 -0.78 -0.06
CA TYR A 80 -5.36 -1.34 1.24
C TYR A 80 -6.48 -2.13 1.92
N PHE A 81 -7.66 -1.53 2.07
CA PHE A 81 -8.80 -2.20 2.69
C PHE A 81 -9.14 -3.51 1.98
N VAL A 82 -9.20 -3.49 0.65
CA VAL A 82 -9.53 -4.68 -0.16
C VAL A 82 -8.46 -5.76 0.00
N VAL A 83 -7.18 -5.42 -0.06
CA VAL A 83 -6.08 -6.38 0.14
C VAL A 83 -6.19 -7.03 1.51
N TYR A 84 -6.25 -6.24 2.57
CA TYR A 84 -6.32 -6.78 3.94
C TYR A 84 -7.60 -7.58 4.19
N ALA A 85 -8.74 -7.14 3.65
CA ALA A 85 -9.99 -7.86 3.80
C ALA A 85 -9.96 -9.21 3.06
N ILE A 86 -9.48 -9.23 1.82
CA ILE A 86 -9.37 -10.46 1.01
C ILE A 86 -8.41 -11.47 1.67
N ASP A 87 -7.31 -11.01 2.28
CA ASP A 87 -6.38 -11.87 3.03
C ASP A 87 -7.03 -12.45 4.29
N LEU A 88 -7.71 -11.61 5.09
CA LEU A 88 -8.45 -12.06 6.27
C LEU A 88 -9.58 -13.05 5.94
N TYR A 89 -10.25 -12.88 4.80
CA TYR A 89 -11.27 -13.83 4.31
C TYR A 89 -10.67 -15.09 3.67
N GLN A 90 -9.33 -15.22 3.62
CA GLN A 90 -8.62 -16.35 3.04
C GLN A 90 -9.01 -16.61 1.58
N ILE A 91 -9.35 -15.53 0.86
CA ILE A 91 -9.70 -15.55 -0.57
C ILE A 91 -8.41 -15.52 -1.42
N PHE A 92 -7.31 -14.96 -0.88
CA PHE A 92 -5.99 -15.12 -1.47
C PHE A 92 -5.59 -16.60 -1.54
N PRO A 93 -4.74 -16.98 -2.51
CA PRO A 93 -4.32 -18.36 -2.63
C PRO A 93 -3.65 -18.80 -1.32
N GLN A 94 -4.17 -19.89 -0.77
CA GLN A 94 -3.93 -20.27 0.62
C GLN A 94 -2.58 -20.95 0.76
N SER A 95 -1.77 -20.47 1.70
CA SER A 95 -0.59 -21.23 2.11
C SER A 95 -1.00 -22.49 2.87
N PRO A 96 -0.30 -23.63 2.69
CA PRO A 96 -0.43 -24.79 3.57
C PRO A 96 -0.04 -24.48 5.02
N THR A 97 0.75 -23.41 5.22
CA THR A 97 1.19 -22.97 6.54
C THR A 97 0.14 -22.05 7.19
N PRO A 98 -0.26 -22.32 8.44
CA PRO A 98 -1.24 -21.48 9.12
C PRO A 98 -0.66 -20.10 9.40
N MET A 99 -1.51 -19.09 9.24
CA MET A 99 -1.17 -17.69 9.47
C MET A 99 -0.79 -17.44 10.94
N SER A 100 0.32 -16.75 11.17
CA SER A 100 0.77 -16.45 12.53
C SER A 100 -0.09 -15.38 13.19
N SER A 101 -0.18 -15.40 14.52
CA SER A 101 -0.94 -14.40 15.29
C SER A 101 -0.42 -12.97 15.07
N ALA A 102 0.88 -12.80 14.81
CA ALA A 102 1.48 -11.51 14.51
C ALA A 102 1.01 -10.97 13.15
N LEU A 103 0.93 -11.84 12.16
CA LEU A 103 0.44 -11.52 10.81
C LEU A 103 -1.03 -11.12 10.85
N LEU A 104 -1.84 -11.86 11.63
CA LEU A 104 -3.26 -11.54 11.86
C LEU A 104 -3.45 -10.16 12.48
N LEU A 105 -2.62 -9.83 13.47
CA LEU A 105 -2.67 -8.53 14.11
C LEU A 105 -2.34 -7.42 13.10
N ILE A 106 -1.32 -7.61 12.25
CA ILE A 106 -0.96 -6.62 11.24
C ILE A 106 -2.05 -6.44 10.19
N GLU A 107 -2.67 -7.51 9.72
CA GLU A 107 -3.78 -7.41 8.77
C GLU A 107 -4.99 -6.70 9.39
N LEU A 108 -5.34 -7.02 10.63
CA LEU A 108 -6.42 -6.35 11.36
C LEU A 108 -6.12 -4.86 11.57
N LEU A 109 -4.89 -4.52 11.94
CA LEU A 109 -4.44 -3.13 12.02
C LEU A 109 -4.49 -2.45 10.64
N GLY A 110 -4.14 -3.16 9.58
CA GLY A 110 -4.22 -2.69 8.20
C GLY A 110 -5.65 -2.27 7.83
N VAL A 111 -6.63 -3.13 8.12
CA VAL A 111 -8.07 -2.79 7.94
C VAL A 111 -8.45 -1.59 8.83
N LEU A 112 -8.08 -1.62 10.11
CA LEU A 112 -8.42 -0.59 11.09
C LEU A 112 -7.88 0.79 10.68
N VAL A 113 -6.74 0.85 9.99
CA VAL A 113 -6.11 2.07 9.49
C VAL A 113 -6.69 2.50 8.16
N ALA A 114 -7.02 1.54 7.28
CA ALA A 114 -7.60 1.84 5.97
C ALA A 114 -8.98 2.49 6.08
N ILE A 115 -9.83 2.06 7.02
CA ILE A 115 -11.18 2.64 7.24
C ILE A 115 -11.16 4.15 7.52
N PRO A 116 -10.44 4.68 8.53
CA PRO A 116 -10.38 6.10 8.78
C PRO A 116 -9.68 6.86 7.65
N LEU A 117 -8.72 6.23 6.95
CA LEU A 117 -8.11 6.85 5.77
C LEU A 117 -9.15 7.07 4.67
N ILE A 118 -9.94 6.04 4.32
CA ILE A 118 -11.04 6.15 3.36
C ILE A 118 -12.00 7.26 3.79
N TYR A 119 -12.43 7.25 5.05
CA TYR A 119 -13.39 8.22 5.56
C TYR A 119 -12.88 9.66 5.46
N VAL A 120 -11.69 9.94 6.00
CA VAL A 120 -11.13 11.30 6.00
C VAL A 120 -10.87 11.77 4.57
N THR A 121 -10.31 10.93 3.71
CA THR A 121 -10.05 11.30 2.31
C THR A 121 -11.34 11.53 1.53
N ALA A 122 -12.37 10.71 1.73
CA ALA A 122 -13.67 10.90 1.10
C ALA A 122 -14.31 12.23 1.51
N THR A 123 -14.34 12.56 2.81
CA THR A 123 -14.86 13.87 3.25
C THR A 123 -14.09 15.03 2.61
N MET A 124 -12.78 14.87 2.39
CA MET A 124 -11.98 15.91 1.78
C MET A 124 -12.24 16.11 0.29
N ILE A 125 -12.64 15.06 -0.43
CA ILE A 125 -13.04 15.14 -1.84
C ILE A 125 -14.42 15.79 -1.99
N PHE A 126 -15.34 15.50 -1.07
CA PHE A 126 -16.71 16.02 -1.12
C PHE A 126 -16.84 17.43 -0.53
N ASP A 127 -15.98 17.83 0.42
CA ASP A 127 -15.97 19.18 1.02
C ASP A 127 -15.30 20.25 0.12
N ASP A 128 -14.52 19.87 -0.89
CA ASP A 128 -13.69 20.80 -1.66
C ASP A 128 -14.48 21.42 -2.84
N GLU A 129 -15.14 22.55 -2.59
CA GLU A 129 -15.51 23.52 -3.63
C GLU A 129 -14.25 24.32 -4.05
N GLU A 130 -13.78 24.09 -5.28
CA GLU A 130 -12.78 24.88 -6.01
C GLU A 130 -11.40 25.12 -5.34
N ARG A 131 -10.50 24.12 -5.42
CA ARG A 131 -9.05 24.32 -5.18
C ARG A 131 -8.17 23.60 -6.20
N ASP A 132 -8.20 24.09 -7.44
CA ASP A 132 -7.21 23.74 -8.44
C ASP A 132 -5.97 24.63 -8.31
N SER A 133 -5.09 24.29 -7.37
CA SER A 133 -3.67 24.53 -7.57
C SER A 133 -3.06 23.23 -8.06
N ALA A 134 -2.98 23.07 -9.39
CA ALA A 134 -2.31 21.97 -10.05
C ALA A 134 -0.81 22.01 -9.68
N SER A 135 -0.43 21.45 -8.53
CA SER A 135 0.95 21.10 -8.28
C SER A 135 1.26 19.92 -9.21
N SER A 136 1.86 20.21 -10.34
CA SER A 136 2.41 19.23 -11.26
C SER A 136 3.31 18.27 -10.51
N PHE A 137 2.99 16.97 -10.60
CA PHE A 137 3.74 15.87 -10.03
C PHE A 137 5.09 15.75 -10.76
N PHE A 138 6.07 16.56 -10.36
CA PHE A 138 7.41 16.53 -10.96
C PHE A 138 8.34 15.68 -10.08
N ILE A 139 8.24 14.36 -10.22
CA ILE A 139 9.34 13.48 -9.82
C ILE A 139 10.41 13.60 -10.89
N ASN A 140 11.61 14.04 -10.50
CA ASN A 140 12.77 14.06 -11.39
C ASN A 140 13.01 12.65 -11.97
N GLN A 141 13.36 12.55 -13.26
CA GLN A 141 13.59 11.29 -13.97
C GLN A 141 14.56 10.35 -13.22
N TRP A 142 15.59 10.89 -12.54
CA TRP A 142 16.51 10.08 -11.73
C TRP A 142 15.84 9.42 -10.53
N TRP A 143 14.89 10.10 -9.89
CA TRP A 143 14.08 9.52 -8.82
C TRP A 143 13.12 8.46 -9.38
N MET A 144 12.55 8.65 -10.58
CA MET A 144 11.73 7.62 -11.23
C MET A 144 12.53 6.35 -11.52
N LEU A 145 13.75 6.49 -12.05
CA LEU A 145 14.64 5.36 -12.30
C LEU A 145 15.02 4.67 -10.98
N GLY A 146 15.37 5.44 -9.94
CA GLY A 146 15.68 4.90 -8.61
C GLY A 146 14.51 4.12 -8.00
N LEU A 147 13.29 4.67 -8.06
CA LEU A 147 12.07 4.00 -7.59
C LEU A 147 11.73 2.77 -8.44
N GLY A 148 11.97 2.81 -9.75
CA GLY A 148 11.77 1.66 -10.63
C GLY A 148 12.72 0.51 -10.32
N ILE A 149 14.00 0.82 -10.09
CA ILE A 149 15.01 -0.16 -9.67
C ILE A 149 14.65 -0.72 -8.29
N LEU A 150 14.36 0.15 -7.32
CA LEU A 150 13.96 -0.26 -5.98
C LEU A 150 12.72 -1.16 -6.01
N GLY A 151 11.70 -0.78 -6.77
CA GLY A 151 10.49 -1.58 -6.93
C GLY A 151 10.76 -2.93 -7.57
N THR A 152 11.61 -2.99 -8.60
CA THR A 152 12.03 -4.25 -9.22
C THR A 152 12.75 -5.15 -8.22
N ILE A 153 13.65 -4.60 -7.40
CA ILE A 153 14.35 -5.34 -6.34
C ILE A 153 13.35 -5.90 -5.33
N ILE A 154 12.40 -5.08 -4.86
CA ILE A 154 11.36 -5.52 -3.90
C ILE A 154 10.55 -6.67 -4.50
N VAL A 155 10.09 -6.55 -5.74
CA VAL A 155 9.28 -7.58 -6.42
C VAL A 155 10.05 -8.89 -6.57
N LEU A 156 11.30 -8.84 -7.04
CA LEU A 156 12.13 -10.03 -7.21
C LEU A 156 12.43 -10.70 -5.87
N PHE A 157 12.77 -9.92 -4.86
CA PHE A 157 13.04 -10.42 -3.50
C PHE A 157 11.79 -11.08 -2.90
N ALA A 158 10.65 -10.37 -2.90
CA ALA A 158 9.39 -10.85 -2.36
C ALA A 158 8.93 -12.13 -3.04
N THR A 159 9.07 -12.20 -4.37
CA THR A 159 8.67 -13.40 -5.12
C THR A 159 9.58 -14.58 -4.81
N ASN A 160 10.89 -14.37 -4.77
CA ASN A 160 11.84 -15.43 -4.43
C ASN A 160 11.62 -15.97 -3.01
N ALA A 161 11.42 -15.08 -2.04
CA ALA A 161 11.15 -15.47 -0.66
C ALA A 161 9.81 -16.20 -0.50
N ALA A 162 8.76 -15.78 -1.21
CA ALA A 162 7.46 -16.45 -1.21
C ALA A 162 7.53 -17.89 -1.75
N MET A 163 8.48 -18.17 -2.65
CA MET A 163 8.69 -19.49 -3.24
C MET A 163 9.61 -20.42 -2.41
N GLY A 164 9.94 -20.03 -1.17
CA GLY A 164 10.79 -20.84 -0.28
C GLY A 164 12.29 -20.68 -0.54
N GLY A 165 12.70 -19.50 -1.03
CA GLY A 165 14.10 -19.12 -1.21
C GLY A 165 14.95 -19.20 0.06
#